data_AF-A0A2N9NSJ5-F1
#
_entry.id   AF-A0A2N9NSJ5-F1
#
_cell.length_a   1.000
_cell.length_b   1.000
_cell.length_c   1.000
_cell.angle_alpha   90.00
_cell.angle_beta   90.00
_cell.angle_gamma   90.00
#
_symmetry.space_group_name_H-M   'P 1'
#
loop_
_entity.id
_entity.type
_entity.pdbx_description
1 polymer ?
#
loop_
_entity_poly.entity_id
_entity_poly.type
_entity_poly.pdbx_seq_one_letter_code
_entity_poly.pdbx_strand_id
1 'polypeptide(L)'
;MTDEGIEIQKRHTLNWLIQGSAQHAGMTFHHLVRDELNALEPRLVRLYDQYALINLLQYWQFTSAVVLGWPPRFWRQAASKRRHPFFGHPLLSKYGGTLAEAGRRRAMLRCKEKGLTTLPFAFSFQTMFVISRLLRLERPHRSRLVELAKKATSTVWGIPTERLVGDLSNQMVLQTNLIPCRSARDALFRACMVGYGGVVRRGHNLVVLGRGTNWQLLAKELVKGTAELICLHGLSGLSDELYRRVIDTTDRLALEPWMLQSGAELWGRLLAALPSDRPLARVLMHLARLPARTLESMIAEIIEAPERAQARLAGLGEGTCR
;
A
#
# COMPACT_ATOMS: atom_id res chain seq x y z
N MET A 1 26.08 2.25 -11.92
CA MET A 1 24.62 2.34 -12.01
C MET A 1 24.31 3.61 -12.76
N THR A 2 23.49 3.56 -13.82
CA THR A 2 23.11 4.74 -14.60
C THR A 2 22.20 5.66 -13.77
N ASP A 3 22.10 6.94 -14.13
CA ASP A 3 21.19 7.89 -13.47
C ASP A 3 19.74 7.40 -13.50
N GLU A 4 19.32 6.82 -14.63
CA GLU A 4 18.02 6.16 -14.74
C GLU A 4 17.86 4.99 -13.76
N GLY A 5 18.88 4.14 -13.61
CA GLY A 5 18.86 3.03 -12.66
C GLY A 5 18.73 3.50 -11.21
N ILE A 6 19.34 4.64 -10.87
CA ILE A 6 19.23 5.27 -9.55
C ILE A 6 17.79 5.72 -9.29
N GLU A 7 17.16 6.41 -10.25
CA GLU A 7 15.79 6.89 -10.09
C GLU A 7 14.75 5.76 -10.10
N ILE A 8 14.98 4.68 -10.86
CA ILE A 8 14.16 3.46 -10.80
C ILE A 8 14.18 2.84 -9.39
N GLN A 9 15.36 2.72 -8.76
CA GLN A 9 15.47 2.17 -7.41
C GLN A 9 14.83 3.07 -6.36
N LYS A 10 15.03 4.38 -6.48
CA LYS A 10 14.35 5.36 -5.63
C LYS A 10 12.83 5.19 -5.72
N ARG A 11 12.28 5.16 -6.93
CA ARG A 11 10.84 5.03 -7.14
C ARG A 11 10.30 3.68 -6.66
N HIS A 12 11.02 2.57 -6.82
CA HIS A 12 10.63 1.30 -6.22
C HIS A 12 10.57 1.36 -4.69
N THR A 13 11.51 2.07 -4.05
CA THR A 13 11.48 2.29 -2.59
C THR A 13 10.27 3.12 -2.17
N LEU A 14 9.91 4.17 -2.94
CA LEU A 14 8.71 4.97 -2.70
C LEU A 14 7.43 4.16 -2.90
N ASN A 15 7.35 3.34 -3.95
CA ASN A 15 6.22 2.42 -4.18
C ASN A 15 6.06 1.46 -3.01
N TRP A 16 7.16 0.97 -2.46
CA TRP A 16 7.12 0.09 -1.31
C TRP A 16 6.53 0.76 -0.06
N LEU A 17 6.87 2.02 0.19
CA LEU A 17 6.27 2.83 1.26
C LEU A 17 4.78 3.12 0.99
N ILE A 18 4.42 3.48 -0.24
CA ILE A 18 3.03 3.73 -0.65
C ILE A 18 2.16 2.50 -0.40
N GLN A 19 2.59 1.34 -0.90
CA GLN A 19 1.87 0.08 -0.73
C GLN A 19 1.83 -0.35 0.75
N GLY A 20 2.93 -0.13 1.50
CA GLY A 20 2.97 -0.37 2.94
C GLY A 20 1.96 0.47 3.71
N SER A 21 1.86 1.76 3.39
CA SER A 21 0.90 2.68 4.01
C SER A 21 -0.55 2.28 3.74
N ALA A 22 -0.86 1.88 2.50
CA ALA A 22 -2.17 1.40 2.11
C ALA A 22 -2.51 0.09 2.82
N GLN A 23 -1.58 -0.86 2.89
CA GLN A 23 -1.78 -2.12 3.61
C GLN A 23 -2.02 -1.88 5.10
N HIS A 24 -1.26 -0.97 5.72
CA HIS A 24 -1.44 -0.59 7.12
C HIS A 24 -2.80 0.07 7.37
N ALA A 25 -3.24 0.97 6.49
CA ALA A 25 -4.55 1.61 6.58
C ALA A 25 -5.69 0.59 6.55
N GLY A 26 -5.61 -0.41 5.66
CA GLY A 26 -6.58 -1.51 5.61
C GLY A 26 -6.67 -2.34 6.88
N MET A 27 -5.61 -2.34 7.71
CA MET A 27 -5.57 -3.05 9.00
C MET A 27 -6.05 -2.21 10.19
N THR A 28 -6.19 -0.88 10.04
CA THR A 28 -6.30 0.03 11.19
C THR A 28 -7.40 1.09 11.07
N PHE A 29 -7.76 1.55 9.87
CA PHE A 29 -8.65 2.69 9.71
C PHE A 29 -10.05 2.45 10.26
N HIS A 30 -10.58 1.22 10.20
CA HIS A 30 -11.90 0.90 10.79
C HIS A 30 -11.91 1.02 12.32
N HIS A 31 -10.75 1.07 12.97
CA HIS A 31 -10.66 1.37 14.39
C HIS A 31 -10.65 2.87 14.68
N LEU A 32 -10.16 3.70 13.74
CA LEU A 32 -10.17 5.16 13.88
C LEU A 32 -11.59 5.74 13.80
N VAL A 33 -12.47 5.11 13.03
CA VAL A 33 -13.87 5.49 12.88
C VAL A 33 -14.81 4.42 13.45
N ARG A 34 -14.36 3.75 14.52
CA ARG A 34 -15.07 2.59 15.12
C ARG A 34 -16.49 2.96 15.53
N ASP A 35 -16.65 4.08 16.20
CA ASP A 35 -17.92 4.47 16.79
C ASP A 35 -18.92 4.82 15.69
N GLU A 36 -18.47 5.52 14.64
CA GLU A 36 -19.30 5.82 13.48
C GLU A 36 -19.66 4.57 12.68
N LEU A 37 -18.75 3.60 12.55
CA LEU A 37 -19.04 2.32 11.89
C LEU A 37 -20.04 1.49 12.72
N ASN A 38 -19.89 1.44 14.04
CA ASN A 38 -20.80 0.73 14.92
C ASN A 38 -22.20 1.35 14.92
N ALA A 39 -22.30 2.68 14.80
CA ALA A 39 -23.58 3.36 14.66
C ALA A 39 -24.31 3.03 13.34
N LEU A 40 -23.56 2.67 12.28
CA LEU A 40 -24.16 2.20 11.02
C LEU A 40 -24.55 0.73 11.09
N GLU A 41 -23.59 -0.13 11.43
CA GLU A 41 -23.79 -1.57 11.56
C GLU A 41 -22.70 -2.16 12.48
N PRO A 42 -23.04 -2.59 13.71
CA PRO A 42 -22.08 -3.07 14.71
C PRO A 42 -21.19 -4.23 14.26
N ARG A 43 -21.62 -5.02 13.26
CA ARG A 43 -20.84 -6.15 12.74
C ARG A 43 -19.71 -5.72 11.81
N LEU A 44 -19.73 -4.50 11.26
CA LEU A 44 -18.76 -4.07 10.25
C LEU A 44 -17.32 -4.06 10.76
N VAL A 45 -17.06 -3.55 11.96
CA VAL A 45 -15.70 -3.46 12.53
C VAL A 45 -15.06 -4.84 12.63
N ARG A 46 -15.81 -5.84 13.10
CA ARG A 46 -15.34 -7.23 13.15
C ARG A 46 -15.12 -7.81 11.76
N LEU A 47 -16.00 -7.56 10.81
CA LEU A 47 -15.84 -8.06 9.44
C LEU A 47 -14.63 -7.41 8.74
N TYR A 48 -14.35 -6.13 9.00
CA TYR A 48 -13.14 -5.46 8.48
C TYR A 48 -11.86 -6.03 9.10
N ASP A 49 -11.84 -6.35 10.40
CA ASP A 49 -10.73 -7.07 11.02
C ASP A 49 -10.42 -8.38 10.28
N GLN A 50 -11.48 -9.16 10.00
CA GLN A 50 -11.33 -10.44 9.32
C GLN A 50 -10.91 -10.25 7.86
N TYR A 51 -11.52 -9.30 7.16
CA TYR A 51 -11.23 -8.99 5.78
C TYR A 51 -9.80 -8.46 5.59
N ALA A 52 -9.27 -7.69 6.54
CA ALA A 52 -7.89 -7.22 6.53
C ALA A 52 -6.86 -8.37 6.57
N LEU A 53 -7.10 -9.35 7.43
CA LEU A 53 -6.27 -10.55 7.51
C LEU A 53 -6.39 -11.40 6.24
N ILE A 54 -7.61 -11.55 5.71
CA ILE A 54 -7.86 -12.24 4.44
C ILE A 54 -7.08 -11.56 3.30
N ASN A 55 -7.19 -10.23 3.20
CA ASN A 55 -6.55 -9.46 2.13
C ASN A 55 -5.02 -9.52 2.20
N LEU A 56 -4.44 -9.63 3.40
CA LEU A 56 -2.99 -9.82 3.57
C LEU A 56 -2.54 -11.25 3.23
N LEU A 57 -3.28 -12.26 3.70
CA LEU A 57 -2.92 -13.66 3.56
C LEU A 57 -3.26 -14.25 2.18
N GLN A 58 -4.15 -13.64 1.41
CA GLN A 58 -4.52 -14.13 0.07
C GLN A 58 -3.30 -14.31 -0.84
N TYR A 59 -2.30 -13.43 -0.74
CA TYR A 59 -1.08 -13.50 -1.57
C TYR A 59 -0.19 -14.72 -1.29
N TRP A 60 -0.48 -15.44 -0.20
CA TRP A 60 0.22 -16.67 0.20
C TRP A 60 -0.60 -17.93 -0.11
N GLN A 61 -1.83 -17.77 -0.61
CA GLN A 61 -2.70 -18.88 -0.97
C GLN A 61 -2.32 -19.47 -2.32
N PHE A 62 -2.67 -20.74 -2.52
CA PHE A 62 -2.38 -21.47 -3.75
C PHE A 62 -2.91 -20.77 -5.01
N THR A 63 -4.13 -20.23 -4.96
CA THR A 63 -4.77 -19.53 -6.10
C THR A 63 -3.96 -18.32 -6.54
N SER A 64 -3.56 -17.45 -5.60
CA SER A 64 -2.67 -16.33 -5.90
C SER A 64 -1.29 -16.79 -6.34
N ALA A 65 -0.76 -17.88 -5.79
CA ALA A 65 0.53 -18.43 -6.19
C ALA A 65 0.54 -18.99 -7.62
N VAL A 66 -0.57 -19.51 -8.13
CA VAL A 66 -0.69 -19.94 -9.53
C VAL A 66 -0.61 -18.73 -10.47
N VAL A 67 -1.27 -17.61 -10.12
CA VAL A 67 -1.29 -16.40 -10.95
C VAL A 67 0.01 -15.59 -10.80
N LEU A 68 0.51 -15.43 -9.57
CA LEU A 68 1.62 -14.54 -9.25
C LEU A 68 2.97 -15.27 -9.15
N GLY A 69 2.98 -16.56 -8.86
CA GLY A 69 4.16 -17.32 -8.46
C GLY A 69 4.26 -17.50 -6.95
N TRP A 70 5.05 -18.49 -6.52
CA TRP A 70 5.19 -18.82 -5.11
C TRP A 70 6.03 -17.78 -4.34
N PRO A 71 5.52 -17.12 -3.29
CA PRO A 71 6.23 -16.00 -2.65
C PRO A 71 7.62 -16.35 -2.10
N PRO A 72 7.84 -17.48 -1.39
CA PRO A 72 9.18 -17.88 -0.96
C PRO A 72 10.16 -18.10 -2.12
N ARG A 73 9.66 -18.49 -3.31
CA ARG A 73 10.49 -18.65 -4.51
C ARG A 73 10.79 -17.31 -5.16
N PHE A 74 9.82 -16.39 -5.21
CA PHE A 74 10.00 -15.03 -5.70
C PHE A 74 11.11 -14.31 -4.90
N TRP A 75 10.95 -14.22 -3.58
CA TRP A 75 11.89 -13.48 -2.73
C TRP A 75 13.30 -14.08 -2.68
N ARG A 76 13.46 -15.41 -2.66
CA ARG A 76 14.80 -16.04 -2.73
C ARG A 76 15.55 -15.72 -4.03
N GLN A 77 14.82 -15.42 -5.10
CA GLN A 77 15.42 -15.10 -6.40
C GLN A 77 15.78 -13.62 -6.55
N ALA A 78 15.31 -12.77 -5.64
CA ALA A 78 15.47 -11.32 -5.74
C ALA A 78 16.93 -10.87 -5.77
N ALA A 79 17.81 -11.53 -4.99
CA ALA A 79 19.24 -11.20 -4.97
C ALA A 79 20.07 -11.93 -6.03
N SER A 80 19.58 -13.04 -6.59
CA SER A 80 20.40 -13.97 -7.40
C SER A 80 20.06 -13.98 -8.89
N LYS A 81 18.84 -13.64 -9.30
CA LYS A 81 18.42 -13.73 -10.71
C LYS A 81 18.37 -12.36 -11.37
N ARG A 82 19.23 -12.14 -12.38
CA ARG A 82 19.26 -10.89 -13.17
C ARG A 82 17.93 -10.45 -13.78
N ARG A 83 17.06 -11.41 -14.12
CA ARG A 83 15.71 -11.14 -14.68
C ARG A 83 14.65 -10.79 -13.63
N HIS A 84 14.98 -10.87 -12.34
CA HIS A 84 14.05 -10.57 -11.27
C HIS A 84 13.82 -9.05 -11.21
N PRO A 85 12.57 -8.57 -11.03
CA PRO A 85 12.27 -7.13 -11.05
C PRO A 85 13.00 -6.33 -9.98
N PHE A 86 13.29 -6.95 -8.84
CA PHE A 86 14.04 -6.32 -7.74
C PHE A 86 15.53 -6.69 -7.73
N PHE A 87 16.06 -7.31 -8.79
CA PHE A 87 17.48 -7.62 -8.87
C PHE A 87 18.33 -6.34 -8.81
N GLY A 88 19.34 -6.34 -7.94
CA GLY A 88 20.21 -5.18 -7.74
C GLY A 88 19.58 -4.05 -6.91
N HIS A 89 18.31 -4.12 -6.53
CA HIS A 89 17.70 -3.15 -5.62
C HIS A 89 18.23 -3.37 -4.20
N PRO A 90 18.89 -2.40 -3.55
CA PRO A 90 19.64 -2.60 -2.31
C PRO A 90 18.77 -3.05 -1.13
N LEU A 91 17.53 -2.57 -1.08
CA LEU A 91 16.60 -2.91 0.01
C LEU A 91 15.68 -4.09 -0.31
N LEU A 92 14.88 -4.01 -1.39
CA LEU A 92 13.88 -5.04 -1.72
C LEU A 92 14.50 -6.43 -1.94
N SER A 93 15.69 -6.51 -2.55
CA SER A 93 16.38 -7.79 -2.74
C SER A 93 16.92 -8.40 -1.45
N LYS A 94 17.30 -7.56 -0.48
CA LYS A 94 17.90 -7.97 0.81
C LYS A 94 16.85 -8.24 1.89
N TYR A 95 15.85 -7.36 2.05
CA TYR A 95 14.92 -7.41 3.17
C TYR A 95 13.49 -7.79 2.79
N GLY A 96 13.11 -7.70 1.51
CA GLY A 96 11.72 -7.88 1.09
C GLY A 96 11.12 -9.23 1.51
N GLY A 97 11.88 -10.32 1.35
CA GLY A 97 11.46 -11.66 1.79
C GLY A 97 11.31 -11.79 3.31
N THR A 98 12.27 -11.27 4.07
CA THR A 98 12.24 -11.31 5.55
C THR A 98 11.07 -10.53 6.11
N LEU A 99 10.80 -9.33 5.56
CA LEU A 99 9.68 -8.50 5.97
C LEU A 99 8.33 -9.10 5.55
N ALA A 100 8.24 -9.70 4.36
CA ALA A 100 7.05 -10.41 3.91
C ALA A 100 6.71 -11.59 4.85
N GLU A 101 7.71 -12.41 5.22
CA GLU A 101 7.50 -13.54 6.12
C GLU A 101 7.17 -13.07 7.56
N ALA A 102 7.78 -11.98 8.03
CA ALA A 102 7.40 -11.37 9.31
C ALA A 102 5.93 -10.91 9.31
N GLY A 103 5.50 -10.20 8.27
CA GLY A 103 4.11 -9.77 8.10
C GLY A 103 3.13 -10.95 8.04
N ARG A 104 3.48 -12.01 7.29
CA ARG A 104 2.70 -13.25 7.23
C ARG A 104 2.56 -13.90 8.60
N ARG A 105 3.66 -14.08 9.35
CA ARG A 105 3.63 -14.70 10.68
C ARG A 105 2.73 -13.92 11.64
N ARG A 106 2.83 -12.58 11.65
CA ARG A 106 1.95 -11.73 12.45
C ARG A 106 0.48 -11.88 12.06
N ALA A 107 0.18 -11.92 10.76
CA ALA A 107 -1.18 -12.14 10.27
C ALA A 107 -1.75 -13.50 10.70
N MET A 108 -0.94 -14.56 10.62
CA MET A 108 -1.32 -15.91 11.03
C MET A 108 -1.61 -16.00 12.53
N LEU A 109 -0.85 -15.30 13.37
CA LEU A 109 -1.11 -15.20 14.81
C LEU A 109 -2.46 -14.51 15.07
N ARG A 110 -2.69 -13.36 14.42
CA ARG A 110 -3.96 -12.62 14.53
C ARG A 110 -5.17 -13.40 14.00
N CYS A 111 -4.98 -14.28 12.99
CA CYS A 111 -6.05 -15.18 12.56
C CYS A 111 -6.52 -16.08 13.71
N LYS A 112 -5.61 -16.64 14.51
CA LYS A 112 -5.95 -17.47 15.67
C LYS A 112 -6.75 -16.68 16.71
N GLU A 113 -6.31 -15.46 17.03
CA GLU A 113 -7.01 -14.55 17.96
C GLU A 113 -8.42 -14.18 17.49
N LYS A 114 -8.63 -14.08 16.17
CA LYS A 114 -9.90 -13.65 15.55
C LYS A 114 -10.78 -14.83 15.10
N GLY A 115 -10.40 -16.06 15.45
CA GLY A 115 -11.14 -17.28 15.11
C GLY A 115 -11.20 -17.57 13.61
N LEU A 116 -10.18 -17.15 12.85
CA LEU A 116 -10.04 -17.46 11.43
C LEU A 116 -9.21 -18.73 11.25
N THR A 117 -9.76 -19.67 10.49
CA THR A 117 -9.00 -20.86 10.06
C THR A 117 -7.88 -20.46 9.11
N THR A 118 -6.77 -21.19 9.13
CA THR A 118 -5.68 -21.02 8.17
C THR A 118 -5.54 -22.21 7.22
N LEU A 119 -6.47 -23.16 7.29
CA LEU A 119 -6.52 -24.31 6.38
C LEU A 119 -6.98 -23.85 4.99
N PRO A 120 -6.27 -24.16 3.89
CA PRO A 120 -6.50 -23.54 2.57
C PRO A 120 -7.95 -23.59 2.06
N PHE A 121 -8.60 -24.76 2.14
CA PHE A 121 -9.98 -24.92 1.67
C PHE A 121 -10.97 -24.14 2.54
N ALA A 122 -10.89 -24.30 3.87
CA ALA A 122 -11.76 -23.60 4.81
C ALA A 122 -11.54 -22.08 4.76
N PHE A 123 -10.31 -21.63 4.54
CA PHE A 123 -9.96 -20.21 4.37
C PHE A 123 -10.63 -19.59 3.14
N SER A 124 -10.74 -20.35 2.05
CA SER A 124 -11.40 -19.90 0.82
C SER A 124 -12.91 -19.73 1.02
N PHE A 125 -13.58 -20.69 1.67
CA PHE A 125 -14.99 -20.57 2.03
C PHE A 125 -15.26 -19.41 2.99
N GLN A 126 -14.43 -19.27 4.02
CA GLN A 126 -14.50 -18.16 4.97
C GLN A 126 -14.31 -16.81 4.27
N THR A 127 -13.39 -16.73 3.30
CA THR A 127 -13.17 -15.53 2.49
C THR A 127 -14.43 -15.12 1.75
N MET A 128 -15.05 -16.06 1.01
CA MET A 128 -16.29 -15.80 0.28
C MET A 128 -17.42 -15.36 1.21
N PHE A 129 -17.53 -15.99 2.37
CA PHE A 129 -18.55 -15.66 3.36
C PHE A 129 -18.36 -14.27 3.97
N VAL A 130 -17.14 -13.91 4.36
CA VAL A 130 -16.81 -12.59 4.91
C VAL A 130 -17.10 -11.52 3.85
N ILE A 131 -16.64 -11.71 2.61
CA ILE A 131 -16.87 -10.75 1.51
C ILE A 131 -18.37 -10.58 1.23
N SER A 132 -19.11 -11.68 1.09
CA SER A 132 -20.55 -11.64 0.80
C SER A 132 -21.34 -10.93 1.89
N ARG A 133 -21.03 -11.20 3.18
CA ARG A 133 -21.65 -10.53 4.31
C ARG A 133 -21.32 -9.04 4.33
N LEU A 134 -20.05 -8.70 4.13
CA LEU A 134 -19.56 -7.34 4.15
C LEU A 134 -20.24 -6.50 3.06
N LEU A 135 -20.26 -6.99 1.81
CA LEU A 135 -20.95 -6.29 0.71
C LEU A 135 -22.45 -6.10 0.96
N ARG A 136 -23.12 -7.09 1.58
CA ARG A 136 -24.54 -6.99 1.94
C ARG A 136 -24.80 -5.91 2.98
N LEU A 137 -23.96 -5.85 4.02
CA LEU A 137 -24.09 -4.91 5.12
C LEU A 137 -23.67 -3.48 4.73
N GLU A 138 -22.72 -3.33 3.80
CA GLU A 138 -22.32 -2.00 3.32
C GLU A 138 -23.35 -1.37 2.38
N ARG A 139 -24.13 -2.18 1.65
CA ARG A 139 -25.06 -1.72 0.60
C ARG A 139 -25.99 -0.57 1.04
N PRO A 140 -26.67 -0.60 2.19
CA PRO A 140 -27.53 0.51 2.63
C PRO A 140 -26.74 1.76 3.08
N HIS A 141 -25.43 1.65 3.32
CA HIS A 141 -24.63 2.71 3.94
C HIS A 141 -23.54 3.27 3.02
N ARG A 142 -23.50 2.91 1.72
CA ARG A 142 -22.37 3.22 0.83
C ARG A 142 -21.95 4.68 0.83
N SER A 143 -22.88 5.63 0.72
CA SER A 143 -22.55 7.06 0.73
C SER A 143 -21.87 7.48 2.04
N ARG A 144 -22.41 7.06 3.19
CA ARG A 144 -21.83 7.37 4.50
C ARG A 144 -20.48 6.69 4.70
N LEU A 145 -20.32 5.46 4.21
CA LEU A 145 -19.06 4.74 4.22
C LEU A 145 -17.99 5.46 3.39
N VAL A 146 -18.32 5.98 2.20
CA VAL A 146 -17.38 6.80 1.41
C VAL A 146 -16.91 8.02 2.22
N GLU A 147 -17.82 8.73 2.87
CA GLU A 147 -17.45 9.89 3.71
C GLU A 147 -16.60 9.48 4.92
N LEU A 148 -16.85 8.32 5.54
CA LEU A 148 -16.00 7.80 6.61
C LEU A 148 -14.60 7.41 6.12
N ALA A 149 -14.47 6.86 4.91
CA ALA A 149 -13.16 6.56 4.33
C ALA A 149 -12.36 7.83 4.04
N LYS A 150 -13.03 8.87 3.51
CA LYS A 150 -12.45 10.20 3.30
C LYS A 150 -12.04 10.85 4.63
N LYS A 151 -12.91 10.81 5.64
CA LYS A 151 -12.63 11.32 6.98
C LYS A 151 -11.42 10.63 7.60
N ALA A 152 -11.38 9.30 7.62
CA ALA A 152 -10.25 8.55 8.18
C ALA A 152 -8.94 8.89 7.48
N THR A 153 -8.95 8.99 6.14
CA THR A 153 -7.78 9.39 5.35
C THR A 153 -7.35 10.82 5.67
N SER A 154 -8.31 11.75 5.74
CA SER A 154 -8.07 13.15 6.08
C SER A 154 -7.46 13.31 7.47
N THR A 155 -7.98 12.60 8.48
CA THR A 155 -7.46 12.62 9.85
C THR A 155 -6.00 12.18 9.93
N VAL A 156 -5.63 11.11 9.22
CA VAL A 156 -4.26 10.56 9.29
C VAL A 156 -3.27 11.39 8.48
N TRP A 157 -3.68 11.90 7.33
CA TRP A 157 -2.78 12.53 6.37
C TRP A 157 -2.84 14.06 6.34
N GLY A 158 -3.81 14.67 7.02
CA GLY A 158 -4.02 16.12 7.01
C GLY A 158 -4.43 16.67 5.63
N ILE A 159 -4.96 15.82 4.75
CA ILE A 159 -5.45 16.25 3.43
C ILE A 159 -6.94 16.61 3.54
N PRO A 160 -7.37 17.76 3.02
CA PRO A 160 -8.78 18.13 3.04
C PRO A 160 -9.66 17.15 2.27
N THR A 161 -10.85 16.83 2.80
CA THR A 161 -11.74 15.80 2.25
C THR A 161 -12.24 16.11 0.83
N GLU A 162 -12.29 17.37 0.42
CA GLU A 162 -12.65 17.82 -0.92
C GLU A 162 -11.58 17.45 -1.97
N ARG A 163 -10.35 17.17 -1.53
CA ARG A 163 -9.28 16.64 -2.39
C ARG A 163 -9.30 15.11 -2.48
N LEU A 164 -10.26 14.45 -1.83
CA LEU A 164 -10.43 13.01 -1.82
C LEU A 164 -11.74 12.65 -2.53
N VAL A 165 -11.64 12.04 -3.70
CA VAL A 165 -12.79 11.52 -4.46
C VAL A 165 -12.85 10.02 -4.25
N GLY A 166 -13.82 9.56 -3.48
CA GLY A 166 -14.05 8.16 -3.18
C GLY A 166 -15.29 7.60 -3.89
N ASP A 167 -15.23 6.34 -4.31
CA ASP A 167 -16.36 5.61 -4.88
C ASP A 167 -16.39 4.15 -4.44
N LEU A 168 -17.57 3.67 -4.09
CA LEU A 168 -17.85 2.25 -3.80
C LEU A 168 -18.60 1.64 -4.97
N SER A 169 -17.87 0.98 -5.86
CA SER A 169 -18.42 0.39 -7.08
C SER A 169 -18.37 -1.13 -7.06
N ASN A 170 -19.41 -1.77 -7.60
CA ASN A 170 -19.45 -3.22 -7.80
C ASN A 170 -18.64 -3.68 -9.02
N GLN A 171 -18.26 -2.75 -9.90
CA GLN A 171 -17.48 -3.03 -11.10
C GLN A 171 -16.25 -2.11 -11.14
N MET A 172 -15.07 -2.73 -11.23
CA MET A 172 -13.82 -2.01 -11.44
C MET A 172 -13.66 -1.72 -12.94
N VAL A 173 -14.33 -0.68 -13.43
CA VAL A 173 -14.09 -0.14 -14.77
C VAL A 173 -12.79 0.66 -14.71
N LEU A 174 -11.67 -0.01 -14.96
CA LEU A 174 -10.41 0.67 -15.24
C LEU A 174 -10.54 1.37 -16.58
N GLN A 175 -10.37 2.70 -16.59
CA GLN A 175 -10.17 3.43 -17.83
C GLN A 175 -9.02 2.74 -18.58
N THR A 176 -9.31 2.30 -19.80
CA THR A 176 -8.48 1.41 -20.64
C THR A 176 -7.08 1.94 -20.92
N ASN A 177 -6.82 3.22 -20.63
CA ASN A 177 -5.59 3.93 -20.93
C ASN A 177 -4.64 4.10 -19.74
N LEU A 178 -5.04 3.74 -18.51
CA LEU A 178 -4.23 4.05 -17.32
C LEU A 178 -3.13 3.01 -17.02
N ILE A 179 -3.28 1.76 -17.49
CA ILE A 179 -2.30 0.69 -17.25
C ILE A 179 -2.21 -0.20 -18.51
N PRO A 180 -1.09 -0.17 -19.26
CA PRO A 180 -0.91 -1.03 -20.41
C PRO A 180 -0.83 -2.50 -19.98
N CYS A 181 -1.76 -3.34 -20.44
CA CYS A 181 -1.64 -4.80 -20.30
C CYS A 181 -0.56 -5.30 -21.27
N ARG A 182 0.58 -5.76 -20.75
CA ARG A 182 1.72 -6.23 -21.58
C ARG A 182 1.82 -7.76 -21.65
N SER A 183 1.05 -8.48 -20.84
CA SER A 183 1.02 -9.95 -20.82
C SER A 183 -0.37 -10.51 -20.49
N ALA A 184 -0.60 -11.77 -20.85
CA ALA A 184 -1.82 -12.50 -20.49
C ALA A 184 -2.04 -12.56 -18.97
N ARG A 185 -0.94 -12.57 -18.20
CA ARG A 185 -0.97 -12.53 -16.74
C ARG A 185 -1.41 -11.16 -16.22
N ASP A 186 -1.01 -10.07 -16.86
CA ASP A 186 -1.46 -8.72 -16.49
C ASP A 186 -2.96 -8.55 -16.80
N ALA A 187 -3.44 -9.13 -17.90
CA ALA A 187 -4.86 -9.15 -18.23
C ALA A 187 -5.68 -9.93 -17.19
N LEU A 188 -5.20 -11.11 -16.76
CA LEU A 188 -5.84 -11.89 -15.70
C LEU A 188 -5.82 -11.14 -14.35
N PHE A 189 -4.70 -10.52 -14.00
CA PHE A 189 -4.58 -9.73 -12.78
C PHE A 189 -5.53 -8.52 -12.80
N ARG A 190 -5.64 -7.83 -13.94
CA ARG A 190 -6.59 -6.73 -14.17
C ARG A 190 -8.03 -7.18 -13.95
N ALA A 191 -8.40 -8.36 -14.44
CA ALA A 191 -9.74 -8.92 -14.24
C ALA A 191 -10.05 -9.23 -12.76
N CYS A 192 -9.02 -9.46 -11.94
CA CYS A 192 -9.15 -9.70 -10.50
C CYS A 192 -8.95 -8.45 -9.64
N MET A 193 -8.79 -7.26 -10.24
CA MET A 193 -8.64 -6.02 -9.47
C MET A 193 -9.93 -5.68 -8.73
N VAL A 194 -9.78 -5.35 -7.44
CA VAL A 194 -10.88 -5.07 -6.52
C VAL A 194 -10.89 -3.63 -6.00
N GLY A 195 -9.88 -2.84 -6.37
CA GLY A 195 -9.71 -1.43 -6.03
C GLY A 195 -8.75 -0.73 -6.98
N TYR A 196 -8.83 0.59 -7.02
CA TYR A 196 -7.89 1.47 -7.72
C TYR A 196 -7.76 2.81 -7.00
N GLY A 197 -6.51 3.20 -6.72
CA GLY A 197 -6.13 4.46 -6.09
C GLY A 197 -5.07 5.18 -6.90
N GLY A 198 -5.23 6.48 -7.11
CA GLY A 198 -4.30 7.29 -7.89
C GLY A 198 -4.55 8.78 -7.77
N VAL A 199 -3.78 9.56 -8.53
CA VAL A 199 -3.85 11.03 -8.56
C VAL A 199 -4.28 11.49 -9.94
N VAL A 200 -5.28 12.36 -9.99
CA VAL A 200 -5.79 12.94 -11.23
C VAL A 200 -5.76 14.45 -11.17
N ARG A 201 -5.51 15.09 -12.32
CA ARG A 201 -5.59 16.54 -12.45
C ARG A 201 -7.04 16.95 -12.72
N ARG A 202 -7.58 17.87 -11.92
CA ARG A 202 -8.89 18.51 -12.12
C ARG A 202 -8.71 20.02 -12.14
N GLY A 203 -8.79 20.62 -13.33
CA GLY A 203 -8.44 22.03 -13.52
C GLY A 203 -6.99 22.29 -13.11
N HIS A 204 -6.80 23.25 -12.20
CA HIS A 204 -5.47 23.59 -11.66
C HIS A 204 -5.02 22.75 -10.46
N ASN A 205 -5.89 21.87 -9.93
CA ASN A 205 -5.63 21.12 -8.71
C ASN A 205 -5.37 19.64 -8.99
N LEU A 206 -4.51 19.02 -8.17
CA LEU A 206 -4.38 17.56 -8.09
C LEU A 206 -5.37 17.03 -7.04
N VAL A 207 -6.06 15.96 -7.39
CA VAL A 207 -7.09 15.33 -6.57
C VAL A 207 -6.80 13.84 -6.48
N VAL A 208 -6.96 13.28 -5.29
CA VAL A 208 -6.81 11.84 -5.05
C VAL A 208 -8.11 11.14 -5.42
N LEU A 209 -8.02 10.13 -6.27
CA LEU A 209 -9.12 9.25 -6.64
C LEU A 209 -8.92 7.89 -5.96
N GLY A 210 -9.92 7.41 -5.24
CA GLY A 210 -9.97 6.06 -4.69
C GLY A 210 -11.27 5.36 -5.09
N ARG A 211 -11.16 4.12 -5.54
CA ARG A 211 -12.30 3.24 -5.83
C ARG A 211 -12.09 1.90 -5.16
N GLY A 212 -13.13 1.37 -4.52
CA GLY A 212 -13.08 0.06 -3.91
C GLY A 212 -14.39 -0.69 -4.08
N THR A 213 -14.33 -2.01 -4.10
CA THR A 213 -15.55 -2.85 -4.03
C THR A 213 -16.20 -2.82 -2.65
N ASN A 214 -15.42 -2.50 -1.63
CA ASN A 214 -15.86 -2.31 -0.26
C ASN A 214 -15.14 -1.16 0.44
N TRP A 215 -15.63 -0.75 1.62
CA TRP A 215 -15.12 0.38 2.38
C TRP A 215 -13.63 0.26 2.71
N GLN A 216 -13.18 -0.92 3.13
CA GLN A 216 -11.78 -1.11 3.50
C GLN A 216 -10.88 -0.92 2.28
N LEU A 217 -11.21 -1.51 1.13
CA LEU A 217 -10.46 -1.28 -0.09
C LEU A 217 -10.48 0.18 -0.50
N LEU A 218 -11.64 0.85 -0.45
CA LEU A 218 -11.71 2.28 -0.74
C LEU A 218 -10.76 3.09 0.14
N ALA A 219 -10.73 2.83 1.46
CA ALA A 219 -9.81 3.49 2.38
C ALA A 219 -8.34 3.21 2.01
N LYS A 220 -7.99 1.96 1.64
CA LYS A 220 -6.64 1.63 1.15
C LYS A 220 -6.27 2.42 -0.09
N GLU A 221 -7.17 2.51 -1.07
CA GLU A 221 -6.91 3.21 -2.33
C GLU A 221 -6.81 4.72 -2.17
N LEU A 222 -7.60 5.33 -1.26
CA LEU A 222 -7.45 6.74 -0.91
C LEU A 222 -6.10 7.02 -0.24
N VAL A 223 -5.63 6.13 0.63
CA VAL A 223 -4.29 6.23 1.24
C VAL A 223 -3.19 6.03 0.20
N LYS A 224 -3.34 5.05 -0.68
CA LYS A 224 -2.41 4.81 -1.80
C LYS A 224 -2.26 6.06 -2.66
N GLY A 225 -3.37 6.64 -3.11
CA GLY A 225 -3.35 7.86 -3.91
C GLY A 225 -2.85 9.10 -3.16
N THR A 226 -3.10 9.18 -1.85
CA THR A 226 -2.55 10.24 -0.98
C THR A 226 -1.03 10.14 -0.85
N ALA A 227 -0.52 8.95 -0.54
CA ALA A 227 0.91 8.70 -0.45
C ALA A 227 1.60 8.91 -1.80
N GLU A 228 0.96 8.51 -2.91
CA GLU A 228 1.43 8.78 -4.27
C GLU A 228 1.56 10.29 -4.53
N LEU A 229 0.51 11.07 -4.24
CA LEU A 229 0.52 12.53 -4.39
C LEU A 229 1.71 13.17 -3.67
N ILE A 230 2.00 12.73 -2.45
CA ILE A 230 3.13 13.21 -1.66
C ILE A 230 4.46 12.78 -2.29
N CYS A 231 4.56 11.53 -2.73
CA CYS A 231 5.77 10.97 -3.33
C CYS A 231 6.12 11.58 -4.70
N LEU A 232 5.16 12.20 -5.40
CA LEU A 232 5.44 12.94 -6.65
C LEU A 232 6.44 14.09 -6.44
N HIS A 233 6.55 14.66 -5.23
CA HIS A 233 7.61 15.63 -4.90
C HIS A 233 9.02 15.06 -5.02
N GLY A 234 9.18 13.73 -4.96
CA GLY A 234 10.46 13.06 -5.15
C GLY A 234 10.91 12.94 -6.60
N LEU A 235 10.00 13.21 -7.55
CA LEU A 235 10.23 13.07 -8.99
C LEU A 235 10.19 14.42 -9.72
N SER A 236 9.94 15.54 -9.02
CA SER A 236 9.72 16.85 -9.64
C SER A 236 10.94 17.45 -10.34
N GLY A 237 12.14 16.91 -10.09
CA GLY A 237 13.39 17.34 -10.72
C GLY A 237 13.77 16.54 -11.97
N LEU A 238 13.00 15.51 -12.34
CA LEU A 238 13.32 14.68 -13.50
C LEU A 238 12.87 15.35 -14.79
N SER A 239 13.62 15.13 -15.88
CA SER A 239 13.12 15.47 -17.21
C SER A 239 11.91 14.61 -17.55
N ASP A 240 11.00 15.14 -18.36
CA ASP A 240 9.81 14.44 -18.85
C ASP A 240 10.11 13.04 -19.41
N GLU A 241 11.21 12.92 -20.14
CA GLU A 241 11.62 11.67 -20.77
C GLU A 241 12.06 10.63 -19.72
N LEU A 242 12.90 11.05 -18.77
CA LEU A 242 13.36 10.21 -17.68
C LEU A 242 12.20 9.82 -16.75
N TYR A 243 11.32 10.76 -16.43
CA TYR A 243 10.10 10.52 -15.66
C TYR A 243 9.26 9.41 -16.29
N ARG A 244 8.97 9.49 -17.60
CA ARG A 244 8.19 8.46 -18.31
C ARG A 244 8.86 7.09 -18.24
N ARG A 245 10.17 7.00 -18.43
CA ARG A 245 10.90 5.72 -18.33
C ARG A 245 10.88 5.12 -16.92
N VAL A 246 11.09 5.96 -15.91
CA VAL A 246 11.04 5.55 -14.50
C VAL A 246 9.65 5.02 -14.16
N ILE A 247 8.58 5.75 -14.50
CA ILE A 247 7.20 5.34 -14.24
C ILE A 247 6.86 4.05 -15.02
N ASP A 248 7.20 3.95 -16.30
CA ASP A 248 6.93 2.77 -17.12
C ASP A 248 7.57 1.48 -16.57
N THR A 249 8.74 1.63 -15.96
CA THR A 249 9.47 0.51 -15.36
C THR A 249 8.91 0.13 -13.99
N THR A 250 8.56 1.13 -13.18
CA THR A 250 8.30 0.94 -11.75
C THR A 250 6.83 0.79 -11.38
N ASP A 251 5.92 1.38 -12.16
CA ASP A 251 4.47 1.40 -11.89
C ASP A 251 3.76 0.24 -12.60
N ARG A 252 4.24 -0.97 -12.31
CA ARG A 252 3.69 -2.21 -12.87
C ARG A 252 2.81 -2.90 -11.84
N LEU A 253 1.55 -3.17 -12.21
CA LEU A 253 0.59 -3.90 -11.36
C LEU A 253 1.15 -5.22 -10.82
N ALA A 254 1.93 -5.94 -11.62
CA ALA A 254 2.54 -7.20 -11.23
C ALA A 254 3.53 -7.10 -10.04
N LEU A 255 3.98 -5.88 -9.70
CA LEU A 255 4.88 -5.61 -8.58
C LEU A 255 4.13 -5.34 -7.27
N GLU A 256 2.91 -4.80 -7.35
CA GLU A 256 2.15 -4.36 -6.18
C GLU A 256 1.92 -5.47 -5.15
N PRO A 257 1.54 -6.72 -5.52
CA PRO A 257 1.34 -7.79 -4.54
C PRO A 257 2.58 -8.07 -3.67
N TRP A 258 3.78 -7.95 -4.24
CA TRP A 258 5.03 -8.19 -3.50
C TRP A 258 5.33 -7.04 -2.54
N MET A 259 5.09 -5.81 -2.99
CA MET A 259 5.25 -4.63 -2.14
C MET A 259 4.19 -4.59 -1.03
N LEU A 260 2.96 -5.05 -1.27
CA LEU A 260 1.92 -5.17 -0.25
C LEU A 260 2.28 -6.22 0.82
N GLN A 261 2.85 -7.37 0.41
CA GLN A 261 3.27 -8.43 1.34
C GLN A 261 4.32 -7.95 2.34
N SER A 262 5.30 -7.19 1.88
CA SER A 262 6.46 -6.76 2.67
C SER A 262 6.32 -5.36 3.26
N GLY A 263 5.56 -4.49 2.59
CA GLY A 263 5.46 -3.07 2.90
C GLY A 263 4.74 -2.78 4.20
N ALA A 264 3.76 -3.60 4.62
CA ALA A 264 3.04 -3.37 5.87
C ALA A 264 3.99 -3.44 7.09
N GLU A 265 4.93 -4.38 7.07
CA GLU A 265 5.93 -4.52 8.13
C GLU A 265 6.93 -3.36 8.11
N LEU A 266 7.41 -2.97 6.92
CA LEU A 266 8.26 -1.78 6.77
C LEU A 266 7.54 -0.53 7.31
N TRP A 267 6.28 -0.33 6.93
CA TRP A 267 5.49 0.81 7.35
C TRP A 267 5.29 0.83 8.86
N GLY A 268 5.01 -0.32 9.49
CA GLY A 268 4.91 -0.43 10.94
C GLY A 268 6.22 -0.03 11.65
N ARG A 269 7.38 -0.41 11.10
CA ARG A 269 8.68 0.01 11.64
C ARG A 269 8.93 1.50 11.45
N LEU A 270 8.56 2.06 10.30
CA LEU A 270 8.61 3.50 10.08
C LEU A 270 7.78 4.24 11.13
N LEU A 271 6.50 3.87 11.31
CA LEU A 271 5.62 4.49 12.30
C LEU A 271 6.18 4.38 13.73
N ALA A 272 6.77 3.25 14.09
CA ALA A 272 7.39 3.06 15.40
C ALA A 272 8.63 3.96 15.62
N ALA A 273 9.32 4.34 14.55
CA ALA A 273 10.47 5.23 14.58
C ALA A 273 10.10 6.72 14.44
N LEU A 274 8.82 7.06 14.18
CA LEU A 274 8.40 8.45 14.02
C LEU A 274 8.32 9.18 15.38
N PRO A 275 8.84 10.43 15.46
CA PRO A 275 8.51 11.33 16.57
C PRO A 275 7.00 11.61 16.63
N SER A 276 6.42 11.62 17.84
CA SER A 276 4.96 11.71 18.05
C SER A 276 4.32 13.04 17.61
N ASP A 277 5.12 14.08 17.45
CA ASP A 277 4.69 15.46 17.13
C ASP A 277 4.73 15.78 15.62
N ARG A 278 5.24 14.87 14.78
CA ARG A 278 5.45 15.15 13.36
C ARG A 278 4.32 14.60 12.48
N PRO A 279 3.69 15.45 11.64
CA PRO A 279 2.72 14.99 10.67
C PRO A 279 3.32 13.97 9.70
N LEU A 280 2.70 12.80 9.59
CA LEU A 280 3.14 11.69 8.73
C LEU A 280 3.37 12.13 7.28
N ALA A 281 2.48 12.97 6.74
CA ALA A 281 2.59 13.49 5.38
C ALA A 281 3.88 14.30 5.16
N ARG A 282 4.30 15.09 6.16
CA ARG A 282 5.54 15.87 6.10
C ARG A 282 6.75 14.95 6.09
N VAL A 283 6.76 13.91 6.94
CA VAL A 283 7.87 12.95 6.97
C VAL A 283 7.98 12.20 5.65
N LEU A 284 6.87 11.70 5.11
CA LEU A 284 6.87 11.01 3.81
C LEU A 284 7.34 11.94 2.68
N MET A 285 6.93 13.21 2.68
CA MET A 285 7.38 14.21 1.71
C MET A 285 8.89 14.44 1.80
N HIS A 286 9.46 14.53 3.00
CA HIS A 286 10.91 14.63 3.18
C HIS A 286 11.63 13.38 2.66
N LEU A 287 11.16 12.18 3.00
CA LEU A 287 11.73 10.92 2.50
C LEU A 287 11.70 10.88 0.96
N ALA A 288 10.59 11.29 0.34
CA ALA A 288 10.45 11.32 -1.12
C ALA A 288 11.49 12.25 -1.79
N ARG A 289 11.81 13.37 -1.16
CA ARG A 289 12.79 14.35 -1.67
C ARG A 289 14.24 13.94 -1.48
N LEU A 290 14.54 12.97 -0.62
CA LEU A 290 15.93 12.52 -0.41
C LEU A 290 16.51 11.96 -1.72
N PRO A 291 17.83 12.16 -1.97
CA PRO A 291 18.54 11.42 -3.00
C PRO A 291 18.44 9.92 -2.75
N ALA A 292 18.45 9.11 -3.82
CA ALA A 292 18.24 7.66 -3.75
C ALA A 292 19.08 6.97 -2.67
N ARG A 293 20.40 7.20 -2.65
CA ARG A 293 21.31 6.59 -1.66
C ARG A 293 21.00 6.99 -0.22
N THR A 294 20.59 8.25 -0.01
CA THR A 294 20.23 8.75 1.32
C THR A 294 18.91 8.16 1.79
N LEU A 295 17.92 8.05 0.89
CA LEU A 295 16.67 7.36 1.13
C LEU A 295 16.94 5.88 1.47
N GLU A 296 17.78 5.22 0.68
CA GLU A 296 18.14 3.81 0.90
C GLU A 296 18.76 3.59 2.27
N SER A 297 19.76 4.41 2.66
CA SER A 297 20.37 4.37 3.97
C SER A 297 19.35 4.57 5.10
N MET A 298 18.45 5.54 4.95
CA MET A 298 17.41 5.81 5.95
C MET A 298 16.45 4.62 6.10
N ILE A 299 15.98 4.03 5.00
CA ILE A 299 15.08 2.89 5.05
C ILE A 299 15.78 1.64 5.58
N ALA A 300 17.06 1.41 5.24
CA ALA A 300 17.85 0.33 5.84
C ALA A 300 17.94 0.49 7.36
N GLU A 301 18.19 1.72 7.84
CA GLU A 301 18.26 2.04 9.26
C GLU A 301 16.92 1.80 9.99
N ILE A 302 15.79 2.18 9.37
CA ILE A 302 14.45 1.86 9.89
C ILE A 302 14.23 0.35 10.00
N ILE A 303 14.80 -0.44 9.09
CA ILE A 303 14.67 -1.91 9.11
C ILE A 303 15.58 -2.54 10.17
N GLU A 304 16.84 -2.10 10.27
CA GLU A 304 17.88 -2.77 11.06
C GLU A 304 18.08 -2.19 12.46
N ALA A 305 17.89 -0.88 12.65
CA ALA A 305 18.19 -0.17 13.89
C ALA A 305 17.15 0.94 14.19
N PRO A 306 15.91 0.56 14.61
CA PRO A 306 14.80 1.51 14.79
C PRO A 306 15.09 2.69 15.74
N GLU A 307 15.87 2.47 16.80
CA GLU A 307 16.25 3.53 17.76
C GLU A 307 17.13 4.61 17.12
N ARG A 308 18.10 4.22 16.27
CA ARG A 308 18.95 5.16 15.54
C ARG A 308 18.15 5.90 14.47
N ALA A 309 17.28 5.17 13.77
CA ALA A 309 16.36 5.76 12.81
C ALA A 309 15.49 6.83 13.45
N GLN A 310 14.99 6.61 14.68
CA GLN A 310 14.19 7.60 15.41
C GLN A 310 14.96 8.90 15.65
N ALA A 311 16.21 8.83 16.12
CA ALA A 311 17.05 10.01 16.31
C ALA A 311 17.28 10.77 14.99
N ARG A 312 17.53 10.04 13.90
CA ARG A 312 17.74 10.63 12.57
C ARG A 312 16.46 11.24 11.98
N LEU A 313 15.32 10.59 12.19
CA LEU A 313 13.99 11.09 11.79
C LEU A 313 13.57 12.31 12.61
N ALA A 314 14.01 12.41 13.87
CA ALA A 314 13.84 13.61 14.69
C ALA A 314 14.66 14.80 14.15
N GLY A 315 15.84 14.58 13.55
CA GLY A 315 16.59 15.65 12.90
C GLY A 315 16.07 16.10 11.52
N LEU A 316 15.11 15.37 10.92
CA LEU A 316 14.63 15.68 9.56
C LEU A 316 13.87 17.02 9.51
N GLY A 317 14.41 18.02 8.82
CA GLY A 317 13.75 19.32 8.65
C GLY A 317 14.17 20.41 9.63
N GLU A 318 15.08 20.12 10.57
CA GLU A 318 15.74 21.15 11.40
C GLU A 318 16.85 21.90 10.63
N GLY A 319 17.17 21.45 9.41
CA GLY A 319 18.26 21.97 8.57
C GLY A 319 17.85 22.70 7.29
N THR A 320 16.60 23.10 7.10
CA THR A 320 16.20 23.90 5.91
C THR A 320 15.12 24.93 6.24
N CYS A 321 15.54 25.96 6.98
CA CYS A 321 14.99 27.31 6.93
C CYS A 321 16.12 28.30 7.28
N ARG A 322 17.05 28.46 6.34
CA ARG A 322 17.86 29.66 6.14
C ARG A 322 17.97 29.88 4.65
#